data_AF-A0A7C1ZXX4-F1
#
_entry.id   AF-A0A7C1ZXX4-F1
#
_cell.length_a   1.000
_cell.length_b   1.000
_cell.length_c   1.000
_cell.angle_alpha   90.00
_cell.angle_beta   90.00
_cell.angle_gamma   90.00
#
_symmetry.space_group_name_H-M   'P 1'
#
loop_
_entity.id
_entity.type
_entity.pdbx_description
1 polymer ?
#
loop_
_entity_poly.entity_id
_entity_poly.type
_entity_poly.pdbx_seq_one_letter_code
_entity_poly.pdbx_strand_id
1 'polypeptide(L)'
;MNEYLIREIGLKNLNTQELNPLNIKVTYHDPYHLNRSQKIRKEPRMLIKLIPGIKFIDIQKSDRCCGAGGGVRAGRRKLSEEMSRIKVNLLTAPNPDIIVTSCSFCFV
;
A
#
# COMPACT_ATOMS: atom_id res chain seq x y z
N MET A 1 -4.37 -11.00 4.04
CA MET A 1 -5.75 -10.85 3.51
C MET A 1 -5.76 -10.62 2.00
N ASN A 2 -4.97 -9.69 1.45
CA ASN A 2 -4.98 -9.41 0.00
C ASN A 2 -4.68 -10.67 -0.83
N GLU A 3 -3.68 -11.43 -0.41
CA GLU A 3 -3.28 -12.70 -0.99
C GLU A 3 -4.38 -13.75 -0.89
N TYR A 4 -5.11 -13.81 0.21
CA TYR A 4 -6.23 -14.74 0.38
C TYR A 4 -7.38 -14.42 -0.59
N LEU A 5 -7.78 -13.14 -0.69
CA LEU A 5 -8.82 -12.68 -1.61
C LEU A 5 -8.47 -13.01 -3.08
N ILE A 6 -7.20 -12.92 -3.44
CA ILE A 6 -6.76 -13.13 -4.84
C ILE A 6 -6.42 -14.58 -5.15
N ARG A 7 -5.70 -15.28 -4.26
CA ARG A 7 -5.14 -16.61 -4.52
C ARG A 7 -6.11 -17.73 -4.14
N GLU A 8 -6.86 -17.56 -3.06
CA GLU A 8 -7.77 -18.59 -2.54
C GLU A 8 -9.22 -18.36 -3.00
N ILE A 9 -9.76 -17.15 -2.81
CA ILE A 9 -11.13 -16.83 -3.26
C ILE A 9 -11.18 -16.66 -4.78
N GLY A 10 -10.21 -15.93 -5.34
CA GLY A 10 -10.12 -15.66 -6.77
C GLY A 10 -11.01 -14.50 -7.22
N LEU A 11 -10.48 -13.67 -8.13
CA LEU A 11 -11.13 -12.44 -8.61
C LEU A 11 -12.56 -12.62 -9.13
N LYS A 12 -12.86 -13.76 -9.76
CA LYS A 12 -14.18 -14.04 -10.35
C LYS A 12 -15.28 -14.22 -9.30
N ASN A 13 -14.89 -14.52 -8.06
CA ASN A 13 -15.81 -14.76 -6.95
C ASN A 13 -15.98 -13.53 -6.04
N LEU A 14 -15.34 -12.40 -6.37
CA LEU A 14 -15.54 -11.13 -5.69
C LEU A 14 -16.70 -10.38 -6.36
N ASN A 15 -17.66 -9.89 -5.57
CA ASN A 15 -18.70 -9.00 -6.08
C ASN A 15 -18.10 -7.61 -6.37
N THR A 16 -17.68 -7.39 -7.61
CA THR A 16 -17.13 -6.10 -8.07
C THR A 16 -18.16 -5.24 -8.80
N GLN A 17 -19.34 -5.78 -9.10
CA GLN A 17 -20.37 -5.10 -9.89
C GLN A 17 -21.06 -3.97 -9.10
N GLU A 18 -21.07 -4.09 -7.77
CA GLU A 18 -21.64 -3.09 -6.85
C GLU A 18 -20.63 -2.03 -6.37
N LEU A 19 -19.40 -2.05 -6.89
CA LEU A 19 -18.40 -1.05 -6.49
C LEU A 19 -18.74 0.32 -7.07
N ASN A 20 -18.92 1.30 -6.19
CA ASN A 20 -19.09 2.69 -6.59
C ASN A 20 -17.82 3.22 -7.27
N PRO A 21 -17.94 3.97 -8.38
CA PRO A 21 -16.79 4.60 -9.01
C PRO A 21 -16.11 5.63 -8.09
N LEU A 22 -14.78 5.59 -8.04
CA LEU A 22 -13.94 6.56 -7.35
C LEU A 22 -12.96 7.18 -8.33
N ASN A 23 -13.25 8.39 -8.81
CA ASN A 23 -12.46 9.12 -9.81
C ASN A 23 -11.25 9.85 -9.19
N ILE A 24 -10.40 9.10 -8.50
CA ILE A 24 -9.25 9.62 -7.74
C ILE A 24 -7.94 8.92 -8.16
N LYS A 25 -6.82 9.61 -7.95
CA LYS A 25 -5.47 9.09 -8.08
C LYS A 25 -5.06 8.38 -6.80
N VAL A 26 -4.69 7.12 -6.93
CA VAL A 26 -4.29 6.29 -5.79
C VAL A 26 -2.91 5.73 -6.01
N THR A 27 -2.05 5.81 -4.98
CA THR A 27 -0.82 5.03 -4.93
C THR A 27 -0.85 4.05 -3.76
N TYR A 28 0.12 3.14 -3.73
CA TYR A 28 0.22 2.11 -2.72
C TYR A 28 1.61 2.11 -2.07
N HIS A 29 1.63 2.23 -0.74
CA HIS A 29 2.81 1.92 0.04
C HIS A 29 2.89 0.41 0.27
N ASP A 30 3.84 -0.24 -0.40
CA ASP A 30 4.17 -1.65 -0.18
C ASP A 30 4.79 -1.85 1.22
N PRO A 31 4.11 -2.55 2.16
CA PRO A 31 4.70 -2.84 3.44
C PRO A 31 5.86 -3.83 3.29
N TYR A 32 6.94 -3.60 4.04
CA TYR A 32 8.17 -4.38 3.92
C TYR A 32 7.94 -5.90 4.10
N HIS A 33 7.25 -6.32 5.16
CA HIS A 33 6.99 -7.75 5.42
C HIS A 33 6.07 -8.40 4.38
N LEU A 34 5.11 -7.66 3.83
CA LEU A 34 4.21 -8.19 2.80
C LEU A 34 4.98 -8.38 1.49
N ASN A 35 5.72 -7.36 1.05
CA ASN A 35 6.42 -7.42 -0.22
C ASN A 35 7.66 -8.32 -0.16
N ARG A 36 8.58 -8.10 0.79
CA ARG A 36 9.89 -8.78 0.78
C ARG A 36 9.86 -10.18 1.37
N SER A 37 9.16 -10.36 2.50
CA SER A 37 9.13 -11.65 3.19
C SER A 37 8.06 -12.56 2.60
N GLN A 38 6.83 -12.06 2.46
CA GLN A 38 5.68 -12.88 2.03
C GLN A 38 5.46 -12.88 0.51
N LYS A 39 6.21 -12.07 -0.24
CA LYS A 39 6.10 -11.96 -1.71
C LYS A 39 4.69 -11.55 -2.16
N ILE A 40 4.01 -10.74 -1.35
CA ILE A 40 2.68 -10.18 -1.62
C ILE A 40 2.89 -8.75 -2.14
N ARG A 41 2.76 -8.59 -3.45
CA ARG A 41 3.01 -7.32 -4.16
C ARG A 41 1.96 -7.04 -5.22
N LYS A 42 1.54 -8.06 -5.96
CA LYS A 42 0.60 -7.91 -7.07
C LYS A 42 -0.83 -7.84 -6.58
N GLU A 43 -1.15 -8.59 -5.54
CA GLU A 43 -2.49 -8.79 -5.01
C GLU A 43 -3.14 -7.49 -4.50
N PRO A 44 -2.46 -6.63 -3.71
CA PRO A 44 -3.03 -5.34 -3.31
C PRO A 44 -3.31 -4.45 -4.53
N ARG A 45 -2.42 -4.45 -5.53
CA ARG A 45 -2.59 -3.67 -6.76
C ARG A 45 -3.76 -4.15 -7.59
N MET A 46 -3.96 -5.47 -7.66
CA MET A 46 -5.10 -6.07 -8.36
C MET A 46 -6.40 -5.63 -7.71
N LEU A 47 -6.51 -5.73 -6.37
CA LEU A 47 -7.71 -5.33 -5.63
C LEU A 47 -8.02 -3.83 -5.80
N ILE A 48 -7.03 -2.94 -5.68
CA ILE A 48 -7.23 -1.49 -5.84
C ILE A 48 -7.76 -1.16 -7.24
N LYS A 49 -7.25 -1.85 -8.27
CA LYS A 49 -7.64 -1.63 -9.67
C LYS A 49 -9.03 -2.18 -10.03
N LEU A 50 -9.67 -2.95 -9.15
CA LEU A 50 -11.06 -3.39 -9.36
C LEU A 50 -12.06 -2.25 -9.15
N ILE A 51 -11.70 -1.24 -8.38
CA ILE A 51 -12.58 -0.11 -8.10
C ILE A 51 -12.69 0.75 -9.38
N PRO A 52 -13.90 0.94 -9.93
CA PRO A 52 -14.08 1.73 -11.14
C PRO A 52 -13.60 3.18 -10.95
N GLY A 53 -13.01 3.79 -11.97
CA GLY A 53 -12.57 5.20 -11.95
C GLY A 53 -11.20 5.46 -11.32
N ILE A 54 -10.59 4.49 -10.62
CA ILE A 54 -9.28 4.68 -9.99
C ILE A 54 -8.19 4.91 -11.03
N LYS A 55 -7.40 5.97 -10.83
CA LYS A 55 -6.14 6.22 -11.54
C LYS A 55 -4.97 5.73 -10.67
N PHE A 56 -4.56 4.47 -10.85
CA PHE A 56 -3.49 3.89 -10.04
C PHE A 56 -2.10 4.35 -10.49
N ILE A 57 -1.30 4.86 -9.54
CA ILE A 57 0.08 5.31 -9.74
C ILE A 57 1.02 4.32 -9.05
N ASP A 58 1.75 3.52 -9.84
CA ASP A 58 2.78 2.63 -9.30
C ASP A 58 4.10 3.39 -9.12
N ILE A 59 4.64 3.35 -7.91
CA ILE A 59 5.84 4.11 -7.53
C ILE A 59 7.00 3.16 -7.36
N GLN A 60 8.12 3.43 -8.03
CA GLN A 60 9.35 2.68 -7.79
C GLN A 60 9.81 2.88 -6.34
N LYS A 61 10.29 1.81 -5.70
CA LYS A 61 10.71 1.83 -4.28
C LYS A 61 9.57 2.18 -3.30
N SER A 62 8.32 1.96 -3.72
CA SER A 62 7.13 1.96 -2.84
C SER A 62 7.29 1.04 -1.62
N ASP A 63 8.23 0.09 -1.65
CA ASP A 63 8.58 -0.87 -0.59
C ASP A 63 9.63 -0.40 0.41
N ARG A 64 10.22 0.80 0.20
CA ARG A 64 11.11 1.41 1.20
C ARG A 64 10.42 1.44 2.57
N CYS A 65 11.14 1.12 3.64
CA CYS A 65 10.57 0.99 4.97
C CYS A 65 10.01 2.34 5.48
N CYS A 66 8.88 2.30 6.20
CA CYS A 66 8.31 3.46 6.90
C CYS A 66 9.00 3.76 8.24
N GLY A 67 9.98 2.96 8.67
CA GLY A 67 10.68 3.17 9.93
C GLY A 67 9.91 2.76 11.20
N ALA A 68 8.70 2.20 11.07
CA ALA A 68 7.90 1.83 12.24
C ALA A 68 8.28 0.48 12.89
N GLY A 69 8.59 -0.51 12.05
CA GLY A 69 8.84 -1.90 12.46
C GLY A 69 10.14 -2.10 13.25
N GLY A 70 10.35 -3.33 13.75
CA GLY A 70 11.58 -3.71 14.46
C GLY A 70 11.82 -2.93 15.77
N GLY A 71 10.77 -2.35 16.36
CA GLY A 71 10.87 -1.50 17.54
C GLY A 71 11.46 -0.11 17.29
N VAL A 72 11.78 0.26 16.04
CA VAL A 72 12.47 1.51 15.70
C VAL A 72 11.63 2.73 16.09
N ARG A 73 10.30 2.72 15.87
CA ARG A 73 9.44 3.83 16.30
C ARG A 73 9.44 4.05 17.81
N ALA A 74 9.53 2.96 18.59
CA ALA A 74 9.52 3.01 20.04
C ALA A 74 10.90 3.40 20.60
N GLY A 75 11.97 2.77 20.13
CA GLY A 75 13.32 2.94 20.66
C GLY A 75 14.17 4.02 19.98
N ARG A 76 13.84 4.43 18.75
CA ARG A 76 14.61 5.41 17.95
C ARG A 76 13.68 6.32 17.14
N ARG A 77 12.85 7.10 17.86
CA ARG A 77 11.82 7.97 17.29
C ARG A 77 12.32 8.87 16.15
N LYS A 78 13.41 9.62 16.37
CA LYS A 78 13.97 10.56 15.37
C LYS A 78 14.31 9.86 14.04
N LEU A 79 14.96 8.69 14.11
CA LEU A 79 15.27 7.90 12.93
C LEU A 79 14.01 7.42 12.21
N SER A 80 13.01 6.95 12.98
CA SER A 80 11.71 6.55 12.44
C SER A 80 11.06 7.69 11.64
N GLU A 81 11.05 8.90 12.20
CA GLU A 81 10.49 10.10 11.57
C GLU A 81 11.26 10.52 10.30
N GLU A 82 12.60 10.48 10.31
CA GLU A 82 13.42 10.76 9.13
C GLU A 82 13.12 9.79 7.98
N MET A 83 13.01 8.49 8.29
CA MET A 83 12.64 7.47 7.32
C MET A 83 11.23 7.70 6.75
N SER A 84 10.26 8.01 7.63
CA SER A 84 8.89 8.33 7.23
C SER A 84 8.85 9.56 6.31
N ARG A 85 9.61 10.62 6.59
CA ARG A 85 9.65 11.83 5.74
C ARG A 85 10.13 11.51 4.33
N ILE A 86 11.22 10.74 4.21
CA ILE A 86 11.75 10.32 2.90
C ILE A 86 10.69 9.50 2.14
N LYS A 87 9.97 8.61 2.84
CA LYS A 87 8.91 7.79 2.26
C LYS A 87 7.73 8.64 1.80
N VAL A 88 7.22 9.54 2.65
CA VAL A 88 6.09 10.41 2.32
C VAL A 88 6.42 11.25 1.09
N ASN A 89 7.59 11.90 1.06
CA ASN A 89 8.02 12.69 -0.10
C ASN A 89 8.06 11.87 -1.40
N LEU A 90 8.52 10.61 -1.33
CA LEU A 90 8.51 9.70 -2.49
C LEU A 90 7.08 9.39 -2.95
N LEU A 91 6.15 9.12 -2.03
CA LEU A 91 4.79 8.71 -2.35
C LEU A 91 3.90 9.90 -2.76
N THR A 92 4.17 11.10 -2.27
CA THR A 92 3.40 12.31 -2.58
C THR A 92 3.92 13.04 -3.81
N ALA A 93 5.16 12.83 -4.25
CA ALA A 93 5.73 13.45 -5.45
C ALA A 93 4.84 13.37 -6.71
N PRO A 94 4.15 12.25 -7.03
CA PRO A 94 3.25 12.19 -8.18
C PRO A 94 1.84 12.78 -7.91
N ASN A 95 1.63 13.41 -6.76
CA ASN A 95 0.37 14.01 -6.30
C ASN A 95 -0.82 13.04 -6.36
N PRO A 96 -0.78 11.91 -5.62
CA PRO A 96 -1.96 11.06 -5.43
C PRO A 96 -2.97 11.76 -4.50
N ASP A 97 -4.26 11.48 -4.69
CA ASP A 97 -5.30 11.91 -3.77
C ASP A 97 -5.28 11.06 -2.49
N ILE A 98 -4.96 9.76 -2.63
CA ILE A 98 -4.88 8.81 -1.51
C ILE A 98 -3.65 7.90 -1.64
N ILE A 99 -2.99 7.66 -0.50
CA ILE A 99 -1.97 6.63 -0.33
C ILE A 99 -2.59 5.46 0.45
N VAL A 100 -2.65 4.28 -0.17
CA VAL A 100 -3.18 3.07 0.46
C VAL A 100 -2.04 2.21 1.01
N THR A 101 -2.27 1.50 2.11
CA THR A 101 -1.38 0.46 2.63
C THR A 101 -2.17 -0.68 3.27
N SER A 102 -1.57 -1.86 3.40
CA SER A 102 -2.17 -3.02 4.05
C SER A 102 -1.44 -3.42 5.33
N CYS A 103 -0.74 -2.49 5.95
CA CYS A 103 -0.06 -2.69 7.22
C CYS A 103 -0.44 -1.57 8.19
N SER A 104 -1.10 -1.92 9.30
CA SER A 104 -1.52 -0.97 10.34
C SER A 104 -0.34 -0.23 10.98
N PHE A 105 0.85 -0.85 11.04
CA PHE A 105 2.06 -0.17 11.52
C PHE A 105 2.57 0.92 10.58
N CYS A 106 2.26 0.84 9.29
CA CYS A 106 2.66 1.83 8.28
C CYS A 106 1.69 3.03 8.22
N PHE A 107 0.56 2.95 8.90
CA PHE A 107 -0.49 3.97 8.90
C PHE A 107 -0.23 5.11 9.92
N VAL A 108 0.79 5.00 10.77
CA VAL A 108 1.04 5.88 11.93
C VAL A 108 2.33 6.67 11.80
#